data_AF-A0A0N4WJN7-F1
#
_entry.id   AF-A0A0N4WJN7-F1
#
_cell.length_a   1.000
_cell.length_b   1.000
_cell.length_c   1.000
_cell.angle_alpha   90.00
_cell.angle_beta   90.00
_cell.angle_gamma   90.00
#
_symmetry.space_group_name_H-M   'P 1'
#
loop_
_entity.id
_entity.type
_entity.pdbx_description
1 polymer ?
#
loop_
_entity_poly.entity_id
_entity_poly.type
_entity_poly.pdbx_seq_one_letter_code
_entity_poly.pdbx_strand_id
1 'polypeptide(L)'
;MQALYVLLPLLAALSLSKAHEVESEDAIFDATGVPQCIQACLSDLLYAVTEMIHLQNPVAKFPGLCETYRKASSCIENQKEACVQTTLFEIALSGLDELCNDREEDLAPHKECLDRHADLILKNCDHSCHLTSVLSHLAENGDAEALQKLEEDHEALKKELSSLCTTFGCMSSCVAHDLNVQCSPVGTIITESLLRPFHTAATIFEEIGPRAKISIYRQIPPQCYYLTNLKDVQGIAEGRQPPKPSDLKPEDAILKEIRLREQQRKQKKAELEHLFLMDAKQGY
;
A
#
# COMPACT_ATOMS: atom_id res chain seq x y z
N MET A 1 6.92 -0.97 -9.75
CA MET A 1 6.52 -2.40 -9.64
C MET A 1 7.00 -3.01 -8.33
N GLN A 2 8.26 -2.77 -7.91
CA GLN A 2 8.73 -3.06 -6.56
C GLN A 2 7.94 -2.31 -5.46
N ALA A 3 7.42 -1.11 -5.71
CA ALA A 3 6.68 -0.33 -4.71
C ALA A 3 5.49 -1.05 -4.04
N LEU A 4 4.63 -1.75 -4.81
CA LEU A 4 3.47 -2.46 -4.23
C LEU A 4 3.91 -3.73 -3.45
N TYR A 5 4.99 -4.36 -3.93
CA TYR A 5 5.68 -5.48 -3.30
C TYR A 5 6.52 -5.07 -2.10
N VAL A 6 6.83 -3.79 -1.93
CA VAL A 6 7.55 -3.27 -0.77
C VAL A 6 6.52 -2.75 0.23
N LEU A 7 5.45 -2.07 -0.20
CA LEU A 7 4.42 -1.50 0.67
C LEU A 7 3.66 -2.53 1.52
N LEU A 8 3.26 -3.66 0.93
CA LEU A 8 2.54 -4.71 1.66
C LEU A 8 3.44 -5.47 2.66
N PRO A 9 4.67 -5.86 2.29
CA PRO A 9 5.65 -6.35 3.25
C PRO A 9 6.12 -5.31 4.24
N LEU A 10 6.16 -4.01 3.92
CA LEU A 10 6.44 -2.96 4.91
C LEU A 10 5.35 -2.93 5.98
N LEU A 11 4.08 -3.05 5.59
CA LEU A 11 2.95 -3.18 6.53
C LEU A 11 3.04 -4.47 7.38
N ALA A 12 3.57 -5.56 6.83
CA ALA A 12 3.88 -6.77 7.58
C ALA A 12 5.10 -6.58 8.51
N ALA A 13 6.18 -5.93 8.05
CA ALA A 13 7.38 -5.58 8.80
C ALA A 13 7.06 -4.76 10.04
N LEU A 14 6.15 -3.80 9.87
CA LEU A 14 5.63 -2.93 10.93
C LEU A 14 4.89 -3.71 12.03
N SER A 15 4.53 -4.97 11.79
CA SER A 15 3.89 -5.83 12.80
C SER A 15 4.89 -6.75 13.52
N LEU A 16 6.07 -7.01 12.93
CA LEU A 16 7.03 -8.02 13.37
C LEU A 16 8.00 -7.56 14.48
N SER A 17 8.19 -6.27 14.70
CA SER A 17 9.20 -5.77 15.67
C SER A 17 8.84 -6.02 17.15
N LYS A 18 7.83 -6.86 17.41
CA LYS A 18 7.43 -7.27 18.76
C LYS A 18 8.00 -8.63 19.21
N ALA A 19 8.76 -9.34 18.36
CA ALA A 19 9.48 -10.54 18.80
C ALA A 19 10.70 -10.13 19.66
N HIS A 20 10.63 -10.38 20.96
CA HIS A 20 11.59 -9.96 21.97
C HIS A 20 12.90 -10.78 21.93
N GLU A 21 14.01 -10.10 22.27
CA GLU A 21 15.41 -10.53 22.41
C GLU A 21 16.19 -10.90 21.12
N VAL A 22 16.79 -9.86 20.51
CA VAL A 22 18.19 -9.77 20.07
C VAL A 22 18.75 -11.03 19.39
N GLU A 23 18.55 -11.14 18.08
CA GLU A 23 19.52 -11.66 17.09
C GLU A 23 19.02 -11.60 15.63
N SER A 24 17.77 -11.19 15.35
CA SER A 24 17.22 -11.23 13.98
C SER A 24 16.43 -9.99 13.50
N GLU A 25 16.71 -8.79 14.02
CA GLU A 25 16.17 -7.55 13.41
C GLU A 25 16.54 -7.46 11.92
N ASP A 26 17.80 -7.79 11.58
CA ASP A 26 18.31 -7.85 10.20
C ASP A 26 17.47 -8.78 9.31
N ALA A 27 16.98 -9.89 9.87
CA ALA A 27 16.28 -10.92 9.11
C ALA A 27 14.83 -10.51 8.78
N ILE A 28 14.19 -9.70 9.63
CA ILE A 28 12.88 -9.08 9.35
C ILE A 28 13.01 -8.08 8.21
N PHE A 29 14.05 -7.26 8.24
CA PHE A 29 14.28 -6.28 7.20
C PHE A 29 14.71 -6.90 5.87
N ASP A 30 15.52 -7.97 5.91
CA ASP A 30 15.90 -8.74 4.72
C ASP A 30 14.67 -9.39 4.08
N ALA A 31 13.76 -9.98 4.87
CA ALA A 31 12.51 -10.56 4.38
C ALA A 31 11.51 -9.53 3.82
N THR A 32 11.65 -8.26 4.21
CA THR A 32 10.74 -7.18 3.77
C THR A 32 11.32 -6.37 2.61
N GLY A 33 12.51 -6.76 2.13
CA GLY A 33 13.22 -6.10 1.05
C GLY A 33 13.73 -4.71 1.42
N VAL A 34 13.82 -4.39 2.71
CA VAL A 34 14.37 -3.13 3.20
C VAL A 34 15.90 -3.20 3.15
N PRO A 35 16.57 -2.34 2.36
CA PRO A 35 18.03 -2.36 2.27
C PRO A 35 18.69 -2.11 3.63
N GLN A 36 19.70 -2.92 3.96
CA GLN A 36 20.51 -2.81 5.18
C GLN A 36 20.97 -1.39 5.49
N CYS A 37 21.27 -0.62 4.45
CA CYS A 37 21.79 0.75 4.58
C CYS A 37 20.81 1.75 5.24
N ILE A 38 19.51 1.43 5.35
CA ILE A 38 18.52 2.28 6.02
C ILE A 38 17.77 1.59 7.17
N GLN A 39 18.03 0.31 7.45
CA GLN A 39 17.35 -0.43 8.52
C GLN A 39 17.52 0.28 9.87
N ALA A 40 18.75 0.72 10.16
CA ALA A 40 19.06 1.51 11.35
C ALA A 40 18.29 2.84 11.44
N CYS A 41 17.94 3.45 10.30
CA CYS A 41 17.14 4.68 10.28
C CYS A 41 15.67 4.43 10.64
N LEU A 42 15.16 3.20 10.42
CA LEU A 42 13.74 2.87 10.55
C LEU A 42 13.38 2.23 11.89
N SER A 43 14.33 1.70 12.65
CA SER A 43 14.06 0.94 13.89
C SER A 43 13.12 1.68 14.87
N ASP A 44 13.46 2.92 15.24
CA ASP A 44 12.63 3.75 16.14
C ASP A 44 11.23 4.04 15.57
N LEU A 45 11.14 4.24 14.25
CA LEU A 45 9.88 4.48 13.57
C LEU A 45 9.01 3.22 13.56
N LEU A 46 9.58 2.06 13.26
CA LEU A 46 8.86 0.78 13.30
C LEU A 46 8.30 0.53 14.71
N TYR A 47 9.12 0.73 15.74
CA TYR A 47 8.68 0.61 17.13
C TYR A 47 7.49 1.53 17.43
N ALA A 48 7.58 2.81 17.06
CA ALA A 48 6.49 3.78 17.25
C ALA A 48 5.21 3.37 16.49
N VAL A 49 5.31 2.81 15.28
CA VAL A 49 4.14 2.32 14.55
C VAL A 49 3.53 1.10 15.24
N THR A 50 4.33 0.17 15.79
CA THR A 50 3.77 -1.00 16.49
C THR A 50 2.94 -0.61 17.70
N GLU A 51 3.35 0.46 18.38
CA GLU A 51 2.59 1.00 19.49
C GLU A 51 1.22 1.55 19.08
N MET A 52 1.09 2.01 17.83
CA MET A 52 -0.17 2.47 17.24
C MET A 52 -1.09 1.30 16.87
N ILE A 53 -0.55 0.13 16.50
CA ILE A 53 -1.32 -1.07 16.16
C ILE A 53 -2.16 -1.56 17.36
N HIS A 54 -1.76 -1.25 18.60
CA HIS A 54 -2.56 -1.56 19.77
C HIS A 54 -3.82 -0.72 19.94
N LEU A 55 -4.00 0.31 19.11
CA LEU A 55 -5.18 1.19 19.08
C LEU A 55 -5.49 1.81 20.44
N GLN A 56 -4.47 2.01 21.30
CA GLN A 56 -4.61 2.60 22.64
C GLN A 56 -4.08 4.02 22.65
N ASN A 57 -4.96 4.98 22.94
CA ASN A 57 -4.63 6.42 23.00
C ASN A 57 -3.87 6.93 21.76
N PRO A 58 -4.36 6.66 20.54
CA PRO A 58 -3.63 6.96 19.29
C PRO A 58 -3.25 8.44 19.17
N VAL A 59 -4.13 9.35 19.59
CA VAL A 59 -3.93 10.80 19.48
C VAL A 59 -2.79 11.29 20.38
N ALA A 60 -2.66 10.72 21.58
CA ALA A 60 -1.58 11.06 22.50
C ALA A 60 -0.22 10.53 22.01
N LYS A 61 -0.20 9.39 21.30
CA LYS A 61 1.02 8.78 20.75
C LYS A 61 1.46 9.39 19.42
N PHE A 62 0.52 9.97 18.67
CA PHE A 62 0.76 10.48 17.32
C PHE A 62 1.90 11.53 17.22
N PRO A 63 2.06 12.50 18.14
CA PRO A 63 3.21 13.40 18.11
C PRO A 63 4.57 12.69 18.19
N GLY A 64 4.65 11.62 18.99
CA GLY A 64 5.85 10.78 19.11
C GLY A 64 6.16 10.03 17.81
N LEU A 65 5.12 9.50 17.14
CA LEU A 65 5.25 8.91 15.81
C LEU A 65 5.80 9.92 14.79
N CYS A 66 5.31 11.15 14.78
CA CYS A 66 5.82 12.18 13.88
C CYS A 66 7.26 12.60 14.19
N GLU A 67 7.66 12.61 15.47
CA GLU A 67 9.05 12.86 15.84
C GLU A 67 9.99 11.75 15.33
N THR A 68 9.63 10.48 15.53
CA THR A 68 10.43 9.34 15.04
C THR A 68 10.45 9.30 13.51
N TYR A 69 9.33 9.62 12.85
CA TYR A 69 9.27 9.76 11.39
C TYR A 69 10.25 10.82 10.88
N ARG A 70 10.25 12.03 11.44
CA ARG A 70 11.17 13.10 10.99
C ARG A 70 12.64 12.71 11.20
N LYS A 71 12.97 12.03 12.30
CA LYS A 71 14.32 11.49 12.55
C LYS A 71 14.70 10.45 11.50
N ALA A 72 13.80 9.51 11.22
CA ALA A 72 14.00 8.47 10.21
C ALA A 72 14.19 9.07 8.81
N SER A 73 13.33 10.01 8.40
CA SER A 73 13.43 10.70 7.11
C SER A 73 14.74 11.48 6.97
N SER A 74 15.16 12.21 8.01
CA SER A 74 16.46 12.90 8.00
C SER A 74 17.64 11.92 7.91
N CYS A 75 17.57 10.79 8.61
CA CYS A 75 18.58 9.73 8.51
C CYS A 75 18.67 9.16 7.08
N ILE A 76 17.53 8.84 6.46
CA ILE A 76 17.47 8.32 5.08
C ILE A 76 18.00 9.34 4.07
N GLU A 77 17.68 10.63 4.24
CA GLU A 77 18.20 11.71 3.39
C GLU A 77 19.74 11.73 3.39
N ASN A 78 20.35 11.59 4.57
CA ASN A 78 21.80 11.56 4.72
C ASN A 78 22.45 10.29 4.12
N GLN A 79 21.65 9.25 3.85
CA GLN A 79 22.10 7.99 3.24
C GLN A 79 21.83 7.92 1.73
N LYS A 80 21.26 8.97 1.10
CA LYS A 80 20.88 8.94 -0.33
C LYS A 80 22.01 8.61 -1.29
N GLU A 81 23.24 9.02 -0.98
CA GLU A 81 24.41 8.70 -1.81
C GLU A 81 24.84 7.23 -1.70
N ALA A 82 24.59 6.61 -0.55
CA ALA A 82 24.92 5.21 -0.28
C ALA A 82 23.78 4.24 -0.64
N CYS A 83 22.53 4.70 -0.60
CA CYS A 83 21.32 3.91 -0.80
C CYS A 83 20.57 4.32 -2.08
N VAL A 84 20.66 3.51 -3.13
CA VAL A 84 20.03 3.80 -4.44
C VAL A 84 18.49 3.74 -4.42
N GLN A 85 17.88 3.15 -3.38
CA GLN A 85 16.44 2.85 -3.33
C GLN A 85 15.60 3.82 -2.48
N THR A 86 16.10 5.00 -2.13
CA THR A 86 15.39 5.96 -1.26
C THR A 86 14.00 6.37 -1.76
N THR A 87 13.78 6.41 -3.08
CA THR A 87 12.46 6.74 -3.66
C THR A 87 11.34 5.79 -3.24
N LEU A 88 11.61 4.49 -3.03
CA LEU A 88 10.57 3.56 -2.57
C LEU A 88 10.15 3.85 -1.12
N PHE A 89 11.08 4.31 -0.30
CA PHE A 89 10.82 4.71 1.09
C PHE A 89 10.05 6.02 1.15
N GLU A 90 10.43 6.99 0.32
CA GLU A 90 9.68 8.24 0.18
C GLU A 90 8.21 7.95 -0.20
N ILE A 91 7.96 7.05 -1.16
CA ILE A 91 6.59 6.64 -1.52
C ILE A 91 5.92 5.93 -0.34
N ALA A 92 6.58 4.97 0.31
CA ALA A 92 5.96 4.17 1.35
C ALA A 92 5.60 4.98 2.60
N LEU A 93 6.43 5.98 2.94
CA LEU A 93 6.23 6.86 4.07
C LEU A 93 5.48 8.16 3.70
N SER A 94 5.12 8.36 2.44
CA SER A 94 4.45 9.58 1.97
C SER A 94 3.15 9.90 2.72
N GLY A 95 2.47 8.88 3.25
CA GLY A 95 1.28 9.12 4.08
C GLY A 95 1.58 9.64 5.48
N LEU A 96 2.70 9.20 6.08
CA LEU A 96 3.19 9.77 7.34
C LEU A 96 3.77 11.17 7.12
N ASP A 97 4.45 11.37 5.99
CA ASP A 97 4.93 12.70 5.59
C ASP A 97 3.78 13.72 5.53
N GLU A 98 2.72 13.40 4.78
CA GLU A 98 1.55 14.27 4.67
C GLU A 98 0.93 14.55 6.04
N LEU A 99 0.74 13.51 6.86
CA LEU A 99 0.14 13.65 8.18
C LEU A 99 0.99 14.49 9.16
N CYS A 100 2.31 14.32 9.13
CA CYS A 100 3.22 14.90 10.12
C CYS A 100 3.79 16.26 9.72
N ASN A 101 3.73 16.63 8.44
CA ASN A 101 4.31 17.86 7.91
C ASN A 101 3.29 18.74 7.18
N ASP A 102 2.34 18.16 6.42
CA ASP A 102 1.41 18.94 5.59
C ASP A 102 0.05 19.18 6.29
N ARG A 103 -0.44 18.20 7.06
CA ARG A 103 -1.82 18.17 7.60
C ARG A 103 -1.92 18.38 9.10
N GLU A 104 -0.81 18.66 9.79
CA GLU A 104 -0.82 18.87 11.24
C GLU A 104 -1.75 20.03 11.62
N GLU A 105 -1.72 21.13 10.85
CA GLU A 105 -2.59 22.30 11.06
C GLU A 105 -4.07 22.00 10.78
N ASP A 106 -4.37 21.14 9.81
CA ASP A 106 -5.74 20.71 9.48
C ASP A 106 -6.34 19.85 10.61
N LEU A 107 -5.51 19.08 11.32
CA LEU A 107 -5.95 18.19 12.40
C LEU A 107 -6.00 18.88 13.77
N ALA A 108 -5.21 19.93 13.99
CA ALA A 108 -5.12 20.63 15.27
C ALA A 108 -6.48 21.11 15.83
N PRO A 109 -7.41 21.68 15.03
CA PRO A 109 -8.74 22.07 15.51
C PRO A 109 -9.60 20.91 16.00
N HIS A 110 -9.32 19.69 15.53
CA HIS A 110 -10.10 18.50 15.84
C HIS A 110 -9.52 17.65 16.97
N LYS A 111 -8.38 18.07 17.56
CA LYS A 111 -7.67 17.31 18.60
C LYS A 111 -8.57 16.85 19.73
N GLU A 112 -9.40 17.74 20.29
CA GLU A 112 -10.30 17.38 21.40
C GLU A 112 -11.39 16.38 20.98
N CYS A 113 -11.83 16.41 19.72
CA CYS A 113 -12.76 15.40 19.20
C CYS A 113 -12.08 14.05 19.05
N LEU A 114 -10.88 14.05 18.46
CA LEU A 114 -10.07 12.85 18.27
C LEU A 114 -9.71 12.20 19.62
N ASP A 115 -9.27 12.99 20.60
CA ASP A 115 -8.94 12.50 21.96
C ASP A 115 -10.13 11.78 22.62
N ARG A 116 -11.36 12.21 22.32
CA ARG A 116 -12.60 11.59 22.86
C ARG A 116 -13.05 10.34 22.11
N HIS A 117 -12.88 10.31 20.80
CA HIS A 117 -13.57 9.33 19.95
C HIS A 117 -12.65 8.34 19.23
N ALA A 118 -11.39 8.69 18.95
CA ALA A 118 -10.51 7.90 18.09
C ALA A 118 -10.24 6.49 18.64
N ASP A 119 -9.94 6.35 19.93
CA ASP A 119 -9.68 5.06 20.58
C ASP A 119 -10.87 4.09 20.44
N LEU A 120 -12.08 4.57 20.72
CA LEU A 120 -13.30 3.78 20.60
C LEU A 120 -13.61 3.41 19.14
N ILE A 121 -13.48 4.36 18.22
CA ILE A 121 -13.74 4.13 16.79
C ILE A 121 -12.76 3.10 16.23
N LEU A 122 -11.46 3.25 16.49
CA LEU A 122 -10.45 2.30 16.01
C LEU A 122 -10.74 0.90 16.54
N LYS A 123 -11.07 0.74 17.83
CA LYS A 123 -11.41 -0.56 18.41
C LYS A 123 -12.67 -1.17 17.82
N ASN A 124 -13.71 -0.37 17.54
CA ASN A 124 -14.95 -0.85 16.92
C ASN A 124 -14.73 -1.30 15.47
N CYS A 125 -13.95 -0.52 14.71
CA CYS A 125 -13.56 -0.89 13.36
C CYS A 125 -12.71 -2.16 13.36
N ASP A 126 -11.73 -2.26 14.26
CA ASP A 126 -10.90 -3.46 14.37
C ASP A 126 -11.69 -4.68 14.84
N HIS A 127 -12.67 -4.52 15.74
CA HIS A 127 -13.57 -5.61 16.11
C HIS A 127 -14.35 -6.17 14.92
N SER A 128 -14.74 -5.30 13.98
CA SER A 128 -15.50 -5.66 12.80
C SER A 128 -14.62 -6.18 11.65
N CYS A 129 -13.40 -5.66 11.54
CA CYS A 129 -12.49 -5.91 10.42
C CYS A 129 -11.34 -6.86 10.75
N HIS A 130 -11.06 -7.11 12.03
CA HIS A 130 -10.01 -8.00 12.54
C HIS A 130 -8.58 -7.67 12.07
N LEU A 131 -8.25 -6.40 11.83
CA LEU A 131 -6.94 -6.00 11.32
C LEU A 131 -5.82 -6.37 12.30
N THR A 132 -5.95 -6.00 13.58
CA THR A 132 -4.93 -6.28 14.61
C THR A 132 -4.68 -7.78 14.74
N SER A 133 -5.71 -8.61 14.60
CA SER A 133 -5.57 -10.07 14.65
C SER A 133 -4.77 -10.60 13.45
N VAL A 134 -5.01 -10.09 12.25
CA VAL A 134 -4.26 -10.48 11.05
C VAL A 134 -2.81 -10.01 11.16
N LEU A 135 -2.57 -8.77 11.60
CA LEU A 135 -1.23 -8.24 11.80
C LEU A 135 -0.46 -9.03 12.87
N SER A 136 -1.12 -9.41 13.98
CA SER A 136 -0.52 -10.22 15.04
C SER A 136 -0.19 -11.63 14.52
N HIS A 137 -1.07 -12.25 13.73
CA HIS A 137 -0.80 -13.56 13.12
C HIS A 137 0.40 -13.52 12.16
N LEU A 138 0.51 -12.45 11.35
CA LEU A 138 1.67 -12.24 10.48
C LEU A 138 2.95 -12.05 11.29
N ALA A 139 2.87 -11.35 12.43
CA ALA A 139 3.99 -11.13 13.33
C ALA A 139 4.43 -12.41 14.06
N GLU A 140 3.49 -13.23 14.53
CA GLU A 140 3.75 -14.49 15.25
C GLU A 140 4.35 -15.56 14.34
N ASN A 141 3.95 -15.60 13.07
CA ASN A 141 4.59 -16.44 12.04
C ASN A 141 5.92 -15.85 11.54
N GLY A 142 6.40 -14.78 12.18
CA GLY A 142 7.53 -13.95 11.77
C GLY A 142 8.91 -14.45 12.18
N ASP A 143 9.11 -15.75 12.42
CA ASP A 143 10.48 -16.26 12.36
C ASP A 143 11.01 -16.00 10.94
N ALA A 144 12.22 -15.47 10.81
CA ALA A 144 12.82 -15.16 9.52
C ALA A 144 12.82 -16.36 8.58
N GLU A 145 12.98 -17.55 9.14
CA GLU A 145 12.91 -18.81 8.41
C GLU A 145 11.50 -19.11 7.87
N ALA A 146 10.45 -18.69 8.59
CA ALA A 146 9.06 -18.84 8.19
C ALA A 146 8.65 -17.79 7.15
N LEU A 147 9.12 -16.54 7.26
CA LEU A 147 8.92 -15.53 6.22
C LEU A 147 9.65 -15.87 4.92
N GLN A 148 10.88 -16.39 5.01
CA GLN A 148 11.64 -16.86 3.85
C GLN A 148 10.94 -18.04 3.18
N LYS A 149 10.41 -18.99 3.96
CA LYS A 149 9.56 -20.08 3.43
C LYS A 149 8.27 -19.56 2.82
N LEU A 150 7.68 -18.49 3.35
CA LEU A 150 6.50 -17.85 2.79
C LEU A 150 6.80 -17.15 1.46
N GLU A 151 7.98 -16.54 1.33
CA GLU A 151 8.44 -15.95 0.06
C GLU A 151 8.65 -17.02 -1.01
N GLU A 152 9.21 -18.17 -0.63
CA GLU A 152 9.37 -19.33 -1.50
C GLU A 152 8.01 -19.98 -1.87
N ASP A 153 7.04 -19.97 -0.95
CA ASP A 153 5.66 -20.43 -1.18
C ASP A 153 4.72 -19.28 -1.58
N HIS A 154 4.79 -18.94 -2.86
CA HIS A 154 3.99 -17.88 -3.46
C HIS A 154 2.47 -17.99 -3.22
N GLU A 155 1.93 -19.21 -3.06
CA GLU A 155 0.50 -19.40 -2.79
C GLU A 155 0.17 -19.14 -1.32
N ALA A 156 1.06 -19.54 -0.39
CA ALA A 156 0.93 -19.17 1.02
C ALA A 156 1.02 -17.65 1.21
N LEU A 157 1.98 -16.98 0.56
CA LEU A 157 2.10 -15.52 0.59
C LEU A 157 0.84 -14.83 0.07
N LYS A 158 0.30 -15.29 -1.06
CA LYS A 158 -0.96 -14.75 -1.61
C LYS A 158 -2.13 -14.90 -0.66
N LYS A 159 -2.20 -15.99 0.09
CA LYS A 159 -3.26 -16.23 1.07
C LYS A 159 -3.16 -15.23 2.24
N GLU A 160 -1.96 -15.01 2.75
CA GLU A 160 -1.71 -14.01 3.80
C GLU A 160 -2.04 -12.59 3.33
N LEU A 161 -1.56 -12.22 2.13
CA LEU A 161 -1.89 -10.93 1.50
C LEU A 161 -3.40 -10.77 1.25
N SER A 162 -4.11 -11.85 0.92
CA SER A 162 -5.57 -11.81 0.70
C SER A 162 -6.30 -11.43 1.99
N SER A 163 -5.89 -12.03 3.11
CA SER A 163 -6.44 -11.71 4.43
C SER A 163 -6.14 -10.24 4.77
N LEU A 164 -4.88 -9.83 4.65
CA LEU A 164 -4.43 -8.47 4.94
C LEU A 164 -5.16 -7.41 4.11
N CYS A 165 -5.30 -7.60 2.79
CA CYS A 165 -5.98 -6.62 1.94
C CYS A 165 -7.48 -6.50 2.25
N THR A 166 -8.11 -7.61 2.67
CA THR A 166 -9.53 -7.59 3.08
C THR A 166 -9.71 -6.78 4.36
N THR A 167 -8.91 -7.06 5.39
CA THR A 167 -9.01 -6.38 6.68
C THR A 167 -8.55 -4.93 6.59
N PHE A 168 -7.50 -4.63 5.81
CA PHE A 168 -7.00 -3.27 5.58
C PHE A 168 -8.04 -2.38 4.91
N GLY A 169 -8.70 -2.86 3.87
CA GLY A 169 -9.72 -2.08 3.16
C GLY A 169 -10.98 -1.86 4.01
N CYS A 170 -11.38 -2.87 4.77
CA CYS A 170 -12.45 -2.77 5.76
C CYS A 170 -12.11 -1.73 6.83
N MET A 171 -10.93 -1.83 7.44
CA MET A 171 -10.49 -0.94 8.51
C MET A 171 -10.40 0.51 8.02
N SER A 172 -9.73 0.73 6.88
CA SER A 172 -9.54 2.07 6.33
C SER A 172 -10.86 2.77 6.03
N SER A 173 -11.81 2.06 5.39
CA SER A 173 -13.14 2.62 5.10
C SER A 173 -14.00 2.83 6.36
N CYS A 174 -13.94 1.91 7.32
CA CYS A 174 -14.63 2.07 8.60
C CYS A 174 -14.12 3.29 9.37
N VAL A 175 -12.79 3.43 9.49
CA VAL A 175 -12.16 4.54 10.21
C VAL A 175 -12.50 5.87 9.54
N ALA A 176 -12.40 5.97 8.21
CA ALA A 176 -12.81 7.15 7.47
C ALA A 176 -14.27 7.52 7.74
N HIS A 177 -15.18 6.54 7.66
CA HIS A 177 -16.61 6.75 7.88
C HIS A 177 -16.91 7.21 9.31
N ASP A 178 -16.51 6.43 10.31
CA ASP A 178 -16.89 6.66 11.71
C ASP A 178 -16.23 7.92 12.29
N LEU A 179 -14.98 8.21 11.90
CA LEU A 179 -14.36 9.49 12.26
C LEU A 179 -15.05 10.66 11.57
N ASN A 180 -15.55 10.52 10.35
CA ASN A 180 -16.33 11.59 9.72
C ASN A 180 -17.71 11.78 10.36
N VAL A 181 -18.31 10.72 10.93
CA VAL A 181 -19.55 10.82 11.69
C VAL A 181 -19.34 11.62 12.99
N GLN A 182 -18.23 11.39 13.71
CA GLN A 182 -17.98 12.03 15.00
C GLN A 182 -17.19 13.35 14.90
N CYS A 183 -16.20 13.39 14.01
CA CYS A 183 -15.18 14.44 13.90
C CYS A 183 -14.98 14.90 12.44
N SER A 184 -16.06 15.13 11.69
CA SER A 184 -15.96 15.56 10.29
C SER A 184 -15.06 16.81 10.11
N PRO A 185 -14.19 16.86 9.08
CA PRO A 185 -13.94 15.87 8.01
C PRO A 185 -12.69 15.00 8.25
N VAL A 186 -12.31 14.78 9.52
CA VAL A 186 -11.01 14.20 9.91
C VAL A 186 -10.80 12.79 9.37
N GLY A 187 -11.85 11.98 9.32
CA GLY A 187 -11.75 10.60 8.83
C GLY A 187 -11.22 10.54 7.41
N THR A 188 -11.68 11.43 6.54
CA THR A 188 -11.17 11.54 5.17
C THR A 188 -9.76 12.08 5.14
N ILE A 189 -9.45 13.15 5.88
CA ILE A 189 -8.09 13.73 5.90
C ILE A 189 -7.06 12.67 6.30
N ILE A 190 -7.31 11.96 7.41
CA ILE A 190 -6.37 10.94 7.92
C ILE A 190 -6.24 9.78 6.93
N THR A 191 -7.35 9.26 6.44
CA THR A 191 -7.35 8.06 5.60
C THR A 191 -6.79 8.35 4.21
N GLU A 192 -7.12 9.51 3.62
CA GLU A 192 -6.52 9.95 2.34
C GLU A 192 -5.00 10.08 2.45
N SER A 193 -4.52 10.71 3.52
CA SER A 193 -3.09 10.86 3.78
C SER A 193 -2.43 9.47 3.91
N LEU A 194 -2.94 8.59 4.77
CA LEU A 194 -2.39 7.24 4.94
C LEU A 194 -2.45 6.38 3.66
N LEU A 195 -3.41 6.63 2.77
CA LEU A 195 -3.54 5.95 1.49
C LEU A 195 -2.73 6.58 0.36
N ARG A 196 -2.00 7.67 0.59
CA ARG A 196 -1.14 8.33 -0.41
C ARG A 196 -0.15 7.39 -1.13
N PRO A 197 0.49 6.41 -0.45
CA PRO A 197 1.34 5.45 -1.16
C PRO A 197 0.56 4.63 -2.19
N PHE A 198 -0.69 4.28 -1.90
CA PHE A 198 -1.58 3.55 -2.81
C PHE A 198 -2.14 4.43 -3.91
N HIS A 199 -2.42 5.71 -3.65
CA HIS A 199 -2.73 6.68 -4.71
C HIS A 199 -1.60 6.79 -5.73
N THR A 200 -0.36 6.90 -5.25
CA THR A 200 0.83 6.95 -6.09
C THR A 200 0.97 5.65 -6.88
N ALA A 201 0.82 4.50 -6.21
CA ALA A 201 0.89 3.20 -6.86
C ALA A 201 -0.21 2.99 -7.91
N ALA A 202 -1.45 3.41 -7.64
CA ALA A 202 -2.57 3.33 -8.58
C ALA A 202 -2.36 4.26 -9.79
N THR A 203 -1.82 5.46 -9.57
CA THR A 203 -1.47 6.39 -10.67
C THR A 203 -0.40 5.76 -11.58
N ILE A 204 0.68 5.22 -11.00
CA ILE A 204 1.70 4.48 -11.75
C ILE A 204 1.09 3.28 -12.47
N PHE A 205 0.16 2.58 -11.80
CA PHE A 205 -0.52 1.41 -12.37
C PHE A 205 -1.34 1.79 -13.60
N GLU A 206 -1.98 2.96 -13.64
CA GLU A 206 -2.73 3.42 -14.80
C GLU A 206 -1.84 3.64 -16.03
N GLU A 207 -0.64 4.18 -15.82
CA GLU A 207 0.32 4.55 -16.86
C GLU A 207 1.10 3.36 -17.46
N ILE A 208 1.26 2.26 -16.71
CA ILE A 208 2.01 1.10 -17.21
C ILE A 208 1.25 0.34 -18.31
N GLY A 209 2.03 -0.26 -19.21
CA GLY A 209 1.50 -1.06 -20.31
C GLY A 209 0.71 -2.29 -19.84
N PRO A 210 -0.23 -2.79 -20.67
CA PRO A 210 -1.15 -3.86 -20.29
C PRO A 210 -0.46 -5.18 -19.89
N ARG A 211 0.72 -5.48 -20.46
CA ARG A 211 1.53 -6.63 -20.06
C ARG A 211 2.04 -6.53 -18.62
N ALA A 212 2.46 -5.34 -18.19
CA ALA A 212 2.91 -5.10 -16.83
C ALA A 212 1.73 -5.16 -15.84
N LYS A 213 0.55 -4.62 -16.22
CA LYS A 213 -0.69 -4.75 -15.44
C LYS A 213 -1.04 -6.21 -15.15
N ILE A 214 -1.01 -7.07 -16.18
CA ILE A 214 -1.23 -8.52 -16.01
C ILE A 214 -0.20 -9.13 -15.06
N SER A 215 1.09 -8.76 -15.19
CA SER A 215 2.13 -9.27 -14.30
C SER A 215 1.84 -8.95 -12.84
N ILE A 216 1.36 -7.74 -12.55
CA ILE A 216 1.01 -7.33 -11.18
C ILE A 216 -0.23 -8.08 -10.69
N TYR A 217 -1.29 -8.19 -11.50
CA TYR A 217 -2.50 -8.91 -11.10
C TYR A 217 -2.29 -10.40 -10.83
N ARG A 218 -1.27 -11.00 -11.44
CA ARG A 218 -0.86 -12.39 -11.14
C ARG A 218 -0.15 -12.53 -9.81
N GLN A 219 0.47 -11.48 -9.34
CA GLN A 219 1.30 -11.46 -8.15
C GLN A 219 0.53 -11.09 -6.89
N ILE A 220 -0.53 -10.29 -7.01
CA ILE A 220 -1.39 -9.90 -5.89
C ILE A 220 -2.71 -10.66 -5.90
N PRO A 221 -3.28 -10.99 -4.74
CA PRO A 221 -4.59 -11.64 -4.69
C PRO A 221 -5.71 -10.66 -5.09
N PRO A 222 -6.84 -11.14 -5.63
CA PRO A 222 -7.96 -10.31 -6.08
C PRO A 222 -8.49 -9.32 -5.03
N GLN A 223 -8.38 -9.68 -3.75
CA GLN A 223 -8.75 -8.87 -2.60
C GLN A 223 -7.96 -7.56 -2.53
N CYS A 224 -6.76 -7.49 -3.14
CA CYS A 224 -5.94 -6.29 -3.18
C CYS A 224 -6.17 -5.42 -4.43
N TYR A 225 -7.01 -5.84 -5.39
CA TYR A 225 -7.11 -5.14 -6.69
C TYR A 225 -7.58 -3.69 -6.56
N TYR A 226 -8.39 -3.39 -5.54
CA TYR A 226 -8.82 -2.01 -5.27
C TYR A 226 -7.65 -1.06 -5.00
N LEU A 227 -6.52 -1.56 -4.46
CA LEU A 227 -5.31 -0.75 -4.22
C LEU A 227 -4.59 -0.32 -5.50
N THR A 228 -4.97 -0.90 -6.65
CA THR A 228 -4.42 -0.54 -7.98
C THR A 228 -5.37 0.36 -8.78
N ASN A 229 -6.52 0.72 -8.21
CA ASN A 229 -7.53 1.54 -8.86
C ASN A 229 -7.72 2.85 -8.08
N LEU A 230 -7.40 3.97 -8.72
CA LEU A 230 -7.42 5.28 -8.09
C LEU A 230 -8.80 5.62 -7.49
N LYS A 231 -9.88 5.26 -8.18
CA LYS A 231 -11.26 5.54 -7.72
C LYS A 231 -11.65 4.73 -6.50
N ASP A 232 -11.15 3.51 -6.41
CA ASP A 232 -11.47 2.64 -5.27
C ASP A 232 -10.68 3.12 -4.03
N VAL A 233 -9.41 3.48 -4.19
CA VAL A 233 -8.60 4.08 -3.10
C VAL A 233 -9.23 5.39 -2.60
N GLN A 234 -9.63 6.28 -3.51
CA GLN A 234 -10.38 7.51 -3.16
C GLN A 234 -11.68 7.21 -2.43
N GLY A 235 -12.43 6.21 -2.90
CA GLY A 235 -13.66 5.80 -2.23
C GLY A 235 -13.44 5.35 -0.81
N ILE A 236 -12.37 4.59 -0.55
CA ILE A 236 -12.02 4.13 0.81
C ILE A 236 -11.67 5.32 1.71
N ALA A 237 -10.93 6.31 1.21
CA ALA A 237 -10.65 7.54 1.96
C ALA A 237 -11.93 8.33 2.31
N GLU A 238 -12.99 8.20 1.53
CA GLU A 238 -14.31 8.77 1.82
C GLU A 238 -15.20 7.87 2.71
N GLY A 239 -14.70 6.71 3.13
CA GLY A 239 -15.44 5.74 3.94
C GLY A 239 -16.29 4.74 3.15
N ARG A 240 -16.09 4.62 1.84
CA ARG A 240 -16.75 3.58 1.02
C ARG A 240 -15.99 2.27 1.14
N GLN A 241 -16.73 1.19 1.38
CA GLN A 241 -16.17 -0.16 1.45
C GLN A 241 -15.50 -0.55 0.11
N PRO A 242 -14.40 -1.32 0.15
CA PRO A 242 -13.79 -1.85 -1.07
C PRO A 242 -14.78 -2.67 -1.89
N PRO A 243 -14.70 -2.64 -3.22
CA PRO A 243 -15.53 -3.51 -4.06
C PRO A 243 -15.23 -4.98 -3.74
N LYS A 244 -16.29 -5.80 -3.70
CA LYS A 244 -16.11 -7.25 -3.58
C LYS A 244 -15.32 -7.77 -4.79
N PRO A 245 -14.38 -8.70 -4.61
CA PRO A 245 -13.68 -9.32 -5.72
C PRO A 245 -14.70 -9.89 -6.71
N SER A 246 -14.66 -9.45 -7.97
CA SER A 246 -15.52 -10.02 -9.01
C SER A 246 -14.97 -11.37 -9.46
N ASP A 247 -15.87 -12.30 -9.82
CA ASP A 247 -15.48 -13.57 -10.46
C ASP A 247 -14.73 -13.35 -11.80
N LEU A 248 -14.93 -12.18 -12.42
CA LEU A 248 -14.21 -11.78 -13.62
C LEU A 248 -12.78 -11.38 -13.27
N LYS A 249 -11.81 -12.15 -13.79
CA LYS A 249 -10.39 -11.83 -13.66
C LYS A 249 -10.08 -10.58 -14.51
N PRO A 250 -9.57 -9.48 -13.93
CA PRO A 250 -9.16 -8.29 -14.69
C PRO A 250 -8.14 -8.62 -15.78
N GLU A 251 -7.36 -9.68 -15.58
CA GLU A 251 -6.43 -10.27 -16.53
C GLU A 251 -7.11 -10.60 -17.88
N ASP A 252 -8.31 -11.17 -17.85
CA ASP A 252 -9.05 -11.56 -19.06
C ASP A 252 -9.51 -10.33 -19.85
N ALA A 253 -9.94 -9.28 -19.14
CA ALA A 253 -10.30 -8.01 -19.76
C ALA A 253 -9.08 -7.35 -20.44
N ILE A 254 -7.92 -7.36 -19.78
CA ILE A 254 -6.68 -6.80 -20.35
C ILE A 254 -6.18 -7.67 -21.51
N LEU A 255 -6.23 -8.99 -21.40
CA LEU A 255 -5.86 -9.90 -22.49
C LEU A 255 -6.74 -9.68 -23.72
N LYS A 256 -8.04 -9.47 -23.53
CA LYS A 256 -8.96 -9.12 -24.60
C LYS A 256 -8.59 -7.79 -25.25
N GLU A 257 -8.22 -6.78 -24.45
CA GLU A 257 -7.75 -5.49 -24.96
C GLU A 257 -6.45 -5.62 -25.77
N ILE A 258 -5.47 -6.39 -25.29
CA ILE A 258 -4.21 -6.65 -25.99
C ILE A 258 -4.51 -7.30 -27.35
N ARG A 259 -5.31 -8.37 -27.38
CA ARG A 259 -5.67 -9.07 -28.62
C ARG A 259 -6.36 -8.13 -29.61
N LEU A 260 -7.26 -7.28 -29.13
CA LEU A 260 -7.95 -6.29 -29.97
C LEU A 260 -6.96 -5.27 -30.57
N ARG A 261 -6.05 -4.72 -29.76
CA ARG A 261 -5.03 -3.77 -30.24
C ARG A 261 -4.07 -4.42 -31.25
N GLU A 262 -3.71 -5.68 -31.05
CA GLU A 262 -2.89 -6.43 -32.00
C GLU A 262 -3.62 -6.68 -33.33
N GLN A 263 -4.92 -7.02 -33.29
CA GLN A 263 -5.75 -7.16 -34.48
C GLN A 263 -5.84 -5.83 -35.25
N GLN A 264 -6.10 -4.72 -34.56
CA GLN A 264 -6.15 -3.39 -35.18
C GLN A 264 -4.82 -2.99 -35.82
N ARG A 265 -3.68 -3.33 -35.19
CA ARG A 265 -2.35 -3.08 -35.76
C ARG A 265 -2.11 -3.91 -37.02
N LYS A 266 -2.51 -5.18 -37.03
CA LYS A 266 -2.42 -6.06 -38.21
C LYS A 266 -3.29 -5.53 -39.36
N GLN A 267 -4.51 -5.09 -39.05
CA GLN A 267 -5.42 -4.51 -40.04
C GLN A 267 -4.86 -3.23 -40.65
N LYS A 268 -4.42 -2.26 -39.83
CA LYS A 268 -3.80 -1.02 -40.31
C LYS A 268 -2.56 -1.29 -41.17
N LYS A 269 -1.74 -2.28 -40.79
CA LYS A 269 -0.57 -2.68 -41.58
C LYS A 269 -0.98 -3.20 -42.96
N ALA A 270 -1.99 -4.06 -43.03
CA ALA A 270 -2.50 -4.60 -44.29
C ALA A 270 -3.13 -3.50 -45.18
N GLU A 271 -3.83 -2.54 -44.59
CA GLU A 271 -4.38 -1.38 -45.30
C GLU A 271 -3.27 -0.49 -45.89
N LEU A 272 -2.21 -0.23 -45.13
CA LEU A 272 -1.03 0.49 -45.59
C LEU A 272 -0.30 -0.25 -46.73
N GLU A 273 -0.04 -1.55 -46.56
CA GLU A 273 0.57 -2.40 -47.59
C GLU A 273 -0.27 -2.41 -48.88
N HIS A 274 -1.61 -2.47 -48.76
CA HIS A 274 -2.51 -2.37 -49.90
C HIS A 274 -2.42 -1.01 -50.60
N LEU A 275 -2.39 0.09 -49.84
CA LEU A 275 -2.24 1.44 -50.39
C LEU A 275 -0.94 1.59 -51.18
N PHE A 276 0.19 1.15 -50.61
CA PHE A 276 1.49 1.16 -51.28
C PHE A 276 1.47 0.37 -52.60
N LEU A 277 0.79 -0.79 -52.64
CA LEU A 277 0.66 -1.59 -53.87
C LEU A 277 -0.20 -0.90 -54.94
N MET A 278 -1.18 -0.09 -54.55
CA MET A 278 -2.03 0.67 -55.49
C MET A 278 -1.27 1.87 -56.05
N ASP A 279 -0.53 2.60 -55.22
CA ASP A 279 0.31 3.73 -55.65
C ASP A 279 1.42 3.26 -56.61
N ALA A 280 2.06 2.13 -56.30
CA ALA A 280 3.09 1.54 -57.17
C ALA A 280 2.55 1.12 -58.56
N LYS A 281 1.25 0.83 -58.68
CA LYS A 281 0.60 0.50 -59.97
C LYS A 281 0.19 1.73 -60.78
N GLN A 282 0.04 2.90 -60.14
CA GLN A 282 -0.37 4.14 -60.82
C GLN A 282 0.84 4.98 -61.29
N GLY A 283 2.04 4.69 -60.80
CA GLY A 283 3.29 5.31 -61.24
C GLY A 283 4.01 4.52 -62.34
N TYR A 284 3.43 4.45 -63.54
CA TYR A 284 4.10 4.26 -64.85
C TYR A 284 3.12 4.63 -65.98
#